data_AF-A0A6I1HNK7-F1
#
_entry.id   AF-A0A6I1HNK7-F1
#
_cell.length_a   1.000
_cell.length_b   1.000
_cell.length_c   1.000
_cell.angle_alpha   90.00
_cell.angle_beta   90.00
_cell.angle_gamma   90.00
#
_symmetry.space_group_name_H-M   'P 1'
#
loop_
_entity.id
_entity.type
_entity.pdbx_description
1 polymer ?
#
loop_
_entity_poly.entity_id
_entity_poly.type
_entity_poly.pdbx_seq_one_letter_code
_entity_poly.pdbx_strand_id
1 'polypeptide(L)'
;MQRPSNHPLCTVLRPAAASLLAGLLLGGCATDLAPVRSFAEQTQKMSQHFEPMLAGSVHSCMERAMRKRLILAERFDAQASEQAARDDCAAIAQASVSVAGLNDVLLRYAHTMAALADDKLPVYKEELGGLGDALGGLALPGADAPLLDAGKLDKVMKLSAHLSRLATQRRQTSALRELLDEQEAIDIVSNTLKEYAQRSYRSGVQDELRDLELLRGAVDKAAPREPLAANYVRTRLHLEGRQLQEREKIAAAYVSAVDTLQASVAALRANLDHLQEAELERQLAQFARDVATLQRQAAFYAPARW
;
A
#
# COMPACT_ATOMS: atom_id res chain seq x y z
N MET A 1 11.49 -43.38 88.30
CA MET A 1 12.71 -42.58 88.04
C MET A 1 12.30 -41.26 87.39
N GLN A 2 12.99 -40.16 87.71
CA GLN A 2 13.03 -38.85 87.02
C GLN A 2 11.71 -38.10 86.63
N ARG A 3 11.47 -36.97 87.33
CA ARG A 3 10.91 -35.68 86.81
C ARG A 3 11.80 -35.10 85.68
N PRO A 4 11.48 -34.02 84.91
CA PRO A 4 10.50 -32.90 85.08
C PRO A 4 9.63 -32.65 83.80
N SER A 5 8.99 -31.48 83.53
CA SER A 5 8.03 -30.60 84.26
C SER A 5 7.48 -29.51 83.29
N ASN A 6 6.47 -28.72 83.73
CA ASN A 6 6.03 -27.39 83.23
C ASN A 6 5.26 -27.26 81.89
N HIS A 7 3.97 -26.89 81.99
CA HIS A 7 3.28 -25.64 81.56
C HIS A 7 3.84 -24.75 80.41
N PRO A 8 3.05 -23.82 79.79
CA PRO A 8 1.61 -23.51 79.92
C PRO A 8 0.83 -23.27 78.58
N LEU A 9 -0.42 -22.80 78.73
CA LEU A 9 -1.34 -22.20 77.75
C LEU A 9 -0.71 -21.29 76.68
N CYS A 10 -1.32 -21.26 75.49
CA CYS A 10 -1.29 -20.09 74.60
C CYS A 10 -2.59 -19.96 73.77
N THR A 11 -3.39 -18.95 74.07
CA THR A 11 -4.57 -18.51 73.29
C THR A 11 -4.16 -17.57 72.16
N VAL A 12 -4.59 -17.83 70.91
CA VAL A 12 -4.73 -16.78 69.88
C VAL A 12 -5.95 -17.05 68.98
N LEU A 13 -6.75 -16.01 68.73
CA LEU A 13 -7.92 -16.01 67.85
C LEU A 13 -7.54 -16.02 66.36
N ARG A 14 -8.47 -16.49 65.51
CA ARG A 14 -8.49 -16.18 64.06
C ARG A 14 -8.52 -14.66 63.84
N PRO A 15 -7.87 -14.18 62.76
CA PRO A 15 -8.68 -13.74 61.63
C PRO A 15 -8.14 -14.24 60.28
N ALA A 16 -8.91 -15.09 59.61
CA ALA A 16 -8.63 -15.52 58.23
C ALA A 16 -9.38 -14.61 57.24
N ALA A 17 -8.88 -13.38 57.03
CA ALA A 17 -9.56 -12.37 56.22
C ALA A 17 -8.64 -11.39 55.44
N ALA A 18 -7.33 -11.67 55.32
CA ALA A 18 -6.35 -10.71 54.81
C ALA A 18 -5.60 -11.10 53.52
N SER A 19 -5.82 -12.30 52.97
CA SER A 19 -4.95 -12.87 51.91
C SER A 19 -5.55 -12.93 50.49
N LEU A 20 -6.76 -12.38 50.28
CA LEU A 20 -7.46 -12.43 48.98
C LEU A 20 -7.44 -11.10 48.19
N LEU A 21 -6.86 -10.03 48.75
CA LEU A 21 -6.82 -8.69 48.13
C LEU A 21 -5.50 -8.33 47.42
N ALA A 22 -4.47 -9.17 47.52
CA ALA A 22 -3.15 -8.89 46.94
C ALA A 22 -2.99 -9.30 45.45
N GLY A 23 -3.95 -10.06 44.89
CA GLY A 23 -3.87 -10.57 43.51
C GLY A 23 -4.40 -9.62 42.42
N LEU A 24 -5.12 -8.56 42.79
CA LEU A 24 -5.85 -7.69 41.85
C LEU A 24 -5.07 -6.43 41.40
N LEU A 25 -3.85 -6.23 41.89
CA LEU A 25 -3.00 -5.05 41.58
C LEU A 25 -1.83 -5.35 40.62
N LEU A 26 -1.78 -6.56 40.04
CA LEU A 26 -0.90 -6.89 38.92
C LEU A 26 -1.61 -6.85 37.55
N GLY A 27 -2.81 -6.25 37.51
CA GLY A 27 -3.39 -5.71 36.28
C GLY A 27 -2.62 -4.49 35.80
N GLY A 28 -1.34 -4.65 35.48
CA GLY A 28 -0.60 -3.65 34.72
C GLY A 28 -1.32 -3.44 33.40
N CYS A 29 -1.55 -2.19 33.02
CA CYS A 29 -2.23 -1.84 31.77
C CYS A 29 -1.41 -2.34 30.58
N ALA A 30 -1.71 -3.57 30.12
CA ALA A 30 -1.38 -3.98 28.77
C ALA A 30 -2.26 -3.14 27.85
N THR A 31 -1.73 -2.00 27.41
CA THR A 31 -2.38 -1.12 26.45
C THR A 31 -2.70 -1.95 25.22
N ASP A 32 -3.97 -2.21 24.93
CA ASP A 32 -4.32 -3.03 23.78
C ASP A 32 -4.09 -2.23 22.49
N LEU A 33 -2.94 -2.45 21.88
CA LEU A 33 -2.54 -1.84 20.61
C LEU A 33 -3.12 -2.59 19.39
N ALA A 34 -4.11 -3.48 19.57
CA ALA A 34 -4.79 -4.15 18.46
C ALA A 34 -5.33 -3.19 17.37
N PRO A 35 -5.86 -1.99 17.66
CA PRO A 35 -6.22 -1.01 16.63
C PRO A 35 -5.02 -0.54 15.78
N VAL A 36 -3.86 -0.33 16.41
CA VAL A 36 -2.61 0.02 15.73
C VAL A 36 -2.11 -1.16 14.86
N ARG A 37 -2.17 -2.38 15.39
CA ARG A 37 -1.83 -3.61 14.64
C ARG A 37 -2.74 -3.79 13.42
N SER A 38 -4.05 -3.64 13.60
CA SER A 38 -5.05 -3.76 12.52
C SER A 38 -4.78 -2.73 11.41
N PHE A 39 -4.60 -1.45 11.76
CA PHE A 39 -4.21 -0.40 10.81
C PHE A 39 -2.92 -0.75 10.04
N ALA A 40 -1.89 -1.20 10.76
CA ALA A 40 -0.61 -1.57 10.17
C ALA A 40 -0.74 -2.76 9.19
N GLU A 41 -1.53 -3.78 9.53
CA GLU A 41 -1.82 -4.91 8.64
C GLU A 41 -2.59 -4.49 7.38
N GLN A 42 -3.60 -3.62 7.50
CA GLN A 42 -4.34 -3.14 6.33
C GLN A 42 -3.46 -2.26 5.42
N THR A 43 -2.56 -1.46 6.01
CA THR A 43 -1.58 -0.68 5.25
C THR A 43 -0.61 -1.58 4.48
N GLN A 44 -0.07 -2.63 5.10
CA GLN A 44 0.78 -3.63 4.42
C GLN A 44 0.03 -4.29 3.24
N LYS A 45 -1.22 -4.71 3.47
CA LYS A 45 -2.10 -5.29 2.43
C LYS A 45 -2.36 -4.30 1.28
N MET A 46 -2.55 -3.01 1.57
CA MET A 46 -2.71 -1.96 0.55
C MET A 46 -1.45 -1.77 -0.29
N SER A 47 -0.28 -1.65 0.36
CA SER A 47 1.01 -1.45 -0.31
C SER A 47 1.41 -2.59 -1.24
N GLN A 48 1.01 -3.84 -0.94
CA GLN A 48 1.23 -5.00 -1.82
C GLN A 48 0.55 -4.88 -3.20
N HIS A 49 -0.45 -4.00 -3.34
CA HIS A 49 -1.13 -3.78 -4.61
C HIS A 49 -0.51 -2.68 -5.47
N PHE A 50 0.50 -1.96 -4.98
CA PHE A 50 1.12 -0.88 -5.75
C PHE A 50 2.10 -1.42 -6.82
N GLU A 51 2.91 -2.44 -6.51
CA GLU A 51 3.83 -3.06 -7.49
C GLU A 51 3.13 -3.58 -8.77
N PRO A 52 2.01 -4.34 -8.70
CA PRO A 52 1.28 -4.73 -9.91
C PRO A 52 0.71 -3.53 -10.69
N MET A 53 0.46 -2.40 -10.03
CA MET A 53 0.03 -1.16 -10.68
C MET A 53 1.18 -0.50 -11.44
N LEU A 54 2.39 -0.45 -10.86
CA LEU A 54 3.60 0.00 -11.52
C LEU A 54 3.88 -0.83 -12.79
N ALA A 55 3.89 -2.16 -12.66
CA ALA A 55 4.07 -3.08 -13.78
C ALA A 55 2.97 -2.90 -14.85
N GLY A 56 1.72 -2.70 -14.41
CA GLY A 56 0.59 -2.43 -15.29
C GLY A 56 0.73 -1.16 -16.12
N SER A 57 1.29 -0.07 -15.57
CA SER A 57 1.56 1.17 -16.32
C SER A 57 2.58 0.97 -17.44
N VAL A 58 3.66 0.23 -17.16
CA VAL A 58 4.69 -0.10 -18.16
C VAL A 58 4.12 -1.00 -19.25
N HIS A 59 3.34 -2.01 -18.86
CA HIS A 59 2.64 -2.90 -19.80
C HIS A 59 1.66 -2.13 -20.70
N SER A 60 0.83 -1.24 -20.15
CA SER A 60 -0.06 -0.37 -20.93
C SER A 60 0.68 0.50 -21.95
N CYS A 61 1.86 1.02 -21.58
CA CYS A 61 2.72 1.74 -22.52
C CYS A 61 3.18 0.84 -23.67
N MET A 62 3.69 -0.36 -23.35
CA MET A 62 4.18 -1.32 -24.34
C MET A 62 3.07 -1.79 -25.29
N GLU A 63 1.88 -2.13 -24.77
CA GLU A 63 0.73 -2.54 -25.59
C GLU A 63 0.29 -1.44 -26.56
N ARG A 64 0.19 -0.19 -26.09
CA ARG A 64 -0.11 0.97 -26.96
C ARG A 64 0.97 1.16 -28.03
N ALA A 65 2.25 1.06 -27.66
CA ALA A 65 3.38 1.18 -28.57
C ALA A 65 3.42 0.04 -29.61
N MET A 66 3.01 -1.19 -29.24
CA MET A 66 2.85 -2.34 -30.12
C MET A 66 1.66 -2.20 -31.05
N ARG A 67 0.47 -1.85 -30.55
CA ARG A 67 -0.74 -1.63 -31.35
C ARG A 67 -0.55 -0.52 -32.38
N LYS A 68 0.10 0.59 -32.01
CA LYS A 68 0.44 1.67 -32.95
C LYS A 68 1.31 1.16 -34.11
N ARG A 69 2.29 0.29 -33.84
CA ARG A 69 3.11 -0.36 -34.87
C ARG A 69 2.31 -1.34 -35.72
N LEU A 70 1.45 -2.17 -35.10
CA LEU A 70 0.55 -3.09 -35.80
C LEU A 70 -0.41 -2.38 -36.78
N ILE A 71 -0.89 -1.18 -36.42
CA ILE A 71 -1.81 -0.38 -37.25
C ILE A 71 -1.06 0.37 -38.38
N LEU A 72 0.14 0.88 -38.12
CA LEU A 72 0.83 1.82 -39.02
C LEU A 72 1.94 1.21 -39.88
N ALA A 73 2.45 0.02 -39.56
CA ALA A 73 3.57 -0.58 -40.29
C ALA A 73 3.10 -1.29 -41.57
N GLU A 74 3.76 -1.03 -42.70
CA GLU A 74 3.56 -1.78 -43.96
C GLU A 74 3.94 -3.27 -43.83
N ARG A 75 4.89 -3.58 -42.93
CA ARG A 75 5.30 -4.93 -42.56
C ARG A 75 5.51 -4.98 -41.04
N PHE A 76 4.73 -5.79 -40.35
CA PHE A 76 4.84 -5.95 -38.90
C PHE A 76 5.87 -7.05 -38.57
N ASP A 77 6.97 -6.66 -37.92
CA ASP A 77 7.90 -7.56 -37.23
C ASP A 77 7.59 -7.49 -35.73
N ALA A 78 7.17 -8.60 -35.15
CA ALA A 78 6.76 -8.64 -33.74
C ALA A 78 7.94 -8.41 -32.78
N GLN A 79 9.11 -8.98 -33.05
CA GLN A 79 10.27 -8.91 -32.16
C GLN A 79 10.92 -7.53 -32.21
N ALA A 80 11.09 -6.97 -33.41
CA ALA A 80 11.61 -5.62 -33.58
C ALA A 80 10.64 -4.56 -33.01
N SER A 81 9.32 -4.79 -33.16
CA SER A 81 8.32 -3.93 -32.54
C SER A 81 8.34 -3.99 -31.02
N GLU A 82 8.52 -5.18 -30.42
CA GLU A 82 8.56 -5.34 -28.97
C GLU A 82 9.79 -4.64 -28.37
N GLN A 83 10.97 -4.80 -28.98
CA GLN A 83 12.17 -4.10 -28.52
C GLN A 83 11.99 -2.58 -28.61
N ALA A 84 11.51 -2.07 -29.75
CA ALA A 84 11.27 -0.65 -29.91
C ALA A 84 10.17 -0.10 -28.96
N ALA A 85 9.18 -0.92 -28.60
CA ALA A 85 8.18 -0.58 -27.58
C ALA A 85 8.78 -0.56 -26.16
N ARG A 86 9.72 -1.45 -25.83
CA ARG A 86 10.48 -1.41 -24.57
C ARG A 86 11.32 -0.13 -24.50
N ASP A 87 11.99 0.24 -25.58
CA ASP A 87 12.81 1.45 -25.67
C ASP A 87 11.95 2.73 -25.54
N ASP A 88 10.82 2.82 -26.25
CA ASP A 88 9.84 3.90 -26.12
C ASP A 88 9.34 4.08 -24.66
N CYS A 89 9.18 2.97 -23.93
CA CYS A 89 8.61 2.94 -22.58
C CYS A 89 9.65 2.96 -21.46
N ALA A 90 10.96 3.00 -21.78
CA ALA A 90 12.04 2.92 -20.79
C ALA A 90 11.96 4.03 -19.72
N ALA A 91 11.59 5.25 -20.12
CA ALA A 91 11.41 6.37 -19.18
C ALA A 91 10.28 6.13 -18.16
N ILE A 92 9.18 5.46 -18.58
CA ILE A 92 8.05 5.11 -17.69
C ILE A 92 8.45 3.96 -16.76
N ALA A 93 9.24 3.00 -17.23
CA ALA A 93 9.81 1.95 -16.39
C ALA A 93 10.75 2.53 -15.33
N GLN A 94 11.68 3.40 -15.71
CA GLN A 94 12.60 4.08 -14.78
C GLN A 94 11.85 4.94 -13.76
N ALA A 95 10.84 5.71 -14.20
CA ALA A 95 10.00 6.49 -13.30
C ALA A 95 9.26 5.60 -12.28
N SER A 96 8.78 4.43 -12.72
CA SER A 96 8.06 3.49 -11.86
C SER A 96 8.96 2.90 -10.75
N VAL A 97 10.26 2.71 -11.00
CA VAL A 97 11.23 2.32 -9.96
C VAL A 97 11.36 3.40 -8.88
N SER A 98 11.50 4.67 -9.27
CA SER A 98 11.57 5.77 -8.31
C SER A 98 10.28 5.90 -7.46
N VAL A 99 9.10 5.69 -8.06
CA VAL A 99 7.82 5.72 -7.30
C VAL A 99 7.65 4.48 -6.41
N ALA A 100 8.25 3.33 -6.74
CA ALA A 100 8.26 2.14 -5.86
C ALA A 100 8.85 2.47 -4.48
N GLY A 101 9.94 3.23 -4.44
CA GLY A 101 10.59 3.67 -3.18
C GLY A 101 9.68 4.46 -2.23
N LEU A 102 8.62 5.11 -2.74
CA LEU A 102 7.60 5.75 -1.89
C LEU A 102 6.64 4.72 -1.26
N ASN A 103 6.29 3.68 -2.00
CA ASN A 103 5.53 2.55 -1.45
C ASN A 103 6.35 1.80 -0.40
N ASP A 104 7.67 1.70 -0.59
CA ASP A 104 8.59 1.10 0.40
C ASP A 104 8.65 1.92 1.70
N VAL A 105 8.64 3.25 1.62
CA VAL A 105 8.50 4.11 2.82
C VAL A 105 7.18 3.83 3.55
N LEU A 106 6.06 3.72 2.83
CA LEU A 106 4.74 3.45 3.42
C LEU A 106 4.65 2.04 4.02
N LEU A 107 5.19 1.03 3.34
CA LEU A 107 5.26 -0.35 3.81
C LEU A 107 6.18 -0.46 5.05
N ARG A 108 7.30 0.26 5.06
CA ARG A 108 8.22 0.34 6.19
C ARG A 108 7.58 1.04 7.39
N TYR A 109 6.83 2.12 7.18
CA TYR A 109 5.99 2.75 8.20
C TYR A 109 5.01 1.74 8.81
N ALA A 110 4.28 0.99 7.97
CA ALA A 110 3.35 -0.01 8.43
C ALA A 110 4.03 -1.16 9.22
N HIS A 111 5.19 -1.65 8.78
CA HIS A 111 5.96 -2.64 9.55
C HIS A 111 6.47 -2.09 10.89
N THR A 112 6.82 -0.80 10.95
CA THR A 112 7.24 -0.12 12.19
C THR A 112 6.08 -0.03 13.18
N MET A 113 4.91 0.40 12.71
CA MET A 113 3.68 0.49 13.50
C MET A 113 3.27 -0.89 14.05
N ALA A 114 3.34 -1.94 13.23
CA ALA A 114 3.07 -3.32 13.65
C ALA A 114 4.08 -3.83 14.69
N ALA A 115 5.38 -3.57 14.50
CA ALA A 115 6.42 -4.00 15.44
C ALA A 115 6.28 -3.32 16.80
N LEU A 116 6.04 -2.00 16.82
CA LEU A 116 5.81 -1.23 18.05
C LEU A 116 4.52 -1.67 18.77
N ALA A 117 3.46 -2.06 18.05
CA ALA A 117 2.24 -2.63 18.62
C ALA A 117 2.43 -4.05 19.21
N ASP A 118 3.56 -4.71 18.93
CA ASP A 118 3.89 -6.07 19.31
C ASP A 118 5.02 -6.18 20.37
N ASP A 119 5.49 -5.06 20.91
CA ASP A 119 6.74 -4.95 21.71
C ASP A 119 8.01 -5.45 20.97
N LYS A 120 8.04 -5.33 19.65
CA LYS A 120 9.15 -5.80 18.80
C LYS A 120 9.92 -4.61 18.23
N LEU A 121 11.22 -4.82 18.03
CA LEU A 121 12.00 -3.95 17.16
C LEU A 121 11.71 -4.32 15.70
N PRO A 122 11.37 -3.35 14.82
CA PRO A 122 11.20 -3.63 13.40
C PRO A 122 12.55 -4.02 12.78
N VAL A 123 12.55 -5.10 12.01
CA VAL A 123 13.72 -5.60 11.29
C VAL A 123 13.55 -5.29 9.81
N TYR A 124 14.42 -4.43 9.29
CA TYR A 124 14.48 -4.11 7.86
C TYR A 124 15.59 -4.92 7.20
N LYS A 125 15.33 -5.44 6.00
CA LYS A 125 16.34 -6.18 5.21
C LYS A 125 17.16 -5.29 4.29
N GLU A 126 16.61 -4.12 3.95
CA GLU A 126 17.14 -3.20 2.94
C GLU A 126 17.12 -1.78 3.50
N GLU A 127 18.16 -1.00 3.17
CA GLU A 127 18.24 0.42 3.49
C GLU A 127 17.63 1.25 2.36
N LEU A 128 16.91 2.32 2.69
CA LEU A 128 16.34 3.27 1.72
C LEU A 128 17.41 4.23 1.14
N GLY A 129 18.61 3.70 0.87
CA GLY A 129 19.74 4.44 0.30
C GLY A 129 19.44 4.89 -1.13
N GLY A 130 19.80 6.13 -1.48
CA GLY A 130 19.54 6.69 -2.81
C GLY A 130 18.09 7.14 -3.07
N LEU A 131 17.15 6.93 -2.14
CA LEU A 131 15.75 7.36 -2.29
C LEU A 131 15.62 8.87 -2.57
N GLY A 132 16.44 9.70 -1.91
CA GLY A 132 16.46 11.14 -2.12
C GLY A 132 16.82 11.53 -3.55
N ASP A 133 17.87 10.92 -4.11
CA ASP A 133 18.33 11.17 -5.47
C ASP A 133 17.33 10.64 -6.51
N ALA A 134 16.77 9.45 -6.26
CA ALA A 134 15.79 8.81 -7.13
C ALA A 134 14.47 9.60 -7.24
N LEU A 135 14.08 10.33 -6.19
CA LEU A 135 12.86 11.14 -6.16
C LEU A 135 13.06 12.60 -6.55
N GLY A 136 14.19 13.21 -6.18
CA GLY A 136 14.44 14.65 -6.42
C GLY A 136 14.54 15.04 -7.90
N GLY A 137 14.94 14.11 -8.76
CA GLY A 137 14.96 14.30 -10.21
C GLY A 137 13.71 13.79 -10.95
N LEU A 138 12.73 13.18 -10.26
CA LEU A 138 11.63 12.49 -10.91
C LEU A 138 10.49 13.45 -11.28
N ALA A 139 10.23 13.63 -12.58
CA ALA A 139 8.96 14.18 -13.06
C ALA A 139 8.01 13.05 -13.49
N LEU A 140 6.71 13.21 -13.26
CA LEU A 140 5.71 12.31 -13.86
C LEU A 140 5.59 12.58 -15.36
N PRO A 141 5.29 11.57 -16.20
CA PRO A 141 5.00 11.76 -17.61
C PRO A 141 3.87 12.80 -17.81
N GLY A 142 4.18 13.90 -18.51
CA GLY A 142 3.24 15.00 -18.73
C GLY A 142 3.15 16.04 -17.59
N ALA A 143 4.12 16.09 -16.68
CA ALA A 143 4.27 17.17 -15.70
C ALA A 143 5.58 17.94 -15.92
N ASP A 144 5.51 19.28 -15.91
CA ASP A 144 6.67 20.17 -16.03
C ASP A 144 7.43 20.37 -14.71
N ALA A 145 6.94 19.79 -13.61
CA ALA A 145 7.47 19.92 -12.26
C ALA A 145 7.89 18.55 -11.69
N PRO A 146 8.89 18.50 -10.79
CA PRO A 146 9.21 17.31 -10.02
C PRO A 146 8.00 16.80 -9.23
N LEU A 147 7.91 15.48 -9.08
CA LEU A 147 6.86 14.79 -8.35
C LEU A 147 6.81 15.19 -6.87
N LEU A 148 7.97 15.47 -6.29
CA LEU A 148 8.11 16.08 -4.98
C LEU A 148 8.99 17.33 -5.12
N ASP A 149 8.46 18.48 -4.68
CA ASP A 149 9.28 19.65 -4.43
C ASP A 149 10.27 19.39 -3.28
N ALA A 150 11.32 20.21 -3.17
CA ALA A 150 12.38 20.03 -2.18
C ALA A 150 11.86 20.02 -0.72
N GLY A 151 10.77 20.73 -0.43
CA GLY A 151 10.16 20.76 0.90
C GLY A 151 9.42 19.46 1.22
N LYS A 152 8.70 18.89 0.25
CA LYS A 152 8.08 17.56 0.40
C LYS A 152 9.13 16.45 0.48
N LEU A 153 10.16 16.51 -0.35
CA LEU A 153 11.24 15.52 -0.34
C LEU A 153 11.97 15.47 1.01
N ASP A 154 12.29 16.63 1.60
CA ASP A 154 12.87 16.72 2.94
C ASP A 154 11.99 16.04 4.01
N LYS A 155 10.65 16.20 3.94
CA LYS A 155 9.71 15.52 4.87
C LYS A 155 9.70 14.01 4.69
N VAL A 156 9.70 13.51 3.45
CA VAL A 156 9.80 12.06 3.16
C VAL A 156 11.13 11.48 3.65
N MET A 157 12.24 12.21 3.45
CA MET A 157 13.57 11.78 3.92
C MET A 157 13.69 11.81 5.45
N LYS A 158 13.07 12.79 6.12
CA LYS A 158 12.96 12.83 7.60
C LYS A 158 12.19 11.63 8.13
N LEU A 159 11.03 11.30 7.56
CA LEU A 159 10.27 10.09 7.90
C LEU A 159 11.13 8.82 7.71
N SER A 160 11.83 8.67 6.58
CA SER A 160 12.74 7.54 6.31
C SER A 160 13.85 7.40 7.36
N ALA A 161 14.49 8.51 7.73
CA ALA A 161 15.49 8.54 8.81
C ALA A 161 14.87 8.22 10.17
N HIS A 162 13.66 8.70 10.45
CA HIS A 162 12.92 8.45 11.68
C HIS A 162 12.59 6.95 11.84
N LEU A 163 12.03 6.32 10.81
CA LEU A 163 11.76 4.87 10.75
C LEU A 163 13.01 4.04 11.00
N SER A 164 14.16 4.47 10.46
CA SER A 164 15.46 3.83 10.66
C SER A 164 15.95 3.95 12.11
N ARG A 165 15.74 5.11 12.76
CA ARG A 165 16.08 5.35 14.16
C ARG A 165 15.21 4.54 15.13
N LEU A 166 13.91 4.43 14.88
CA LEU A 166 12.98 3.72 15.78
C LEU A 166 13.21 2.19 15.82
N ALA A 167 13.86 1.60 14.80
CA ALA A 167 14.33 0.22 14.87
C ALA A 167 15.33 -0.06 16.00
N THR A 168 15.89 0.97 16.64
CA THR A 168 16.87 0.83 17.73
C THR A 168 16.31 1.17 19.11
N GLN A 169 15.01 1.49 19.24
CA GLN A 169 14.41 2.00 20.49
C GLN A 169 13.26 1.12 21.02
N ARG A 170 13.18 0.97 22.36
CA ARG A 170 12.17 0.12 23.06
C ARG A 170 11.01 0.89 23.70
N ARG A 171 10.65 2.09 23.22
CA ARG A 171 9.59 2.93 23.84
C ARG A 171 8.32 2.97 22.99
N GLN A 172 7.45 1.97 23.12
CA GLN A 172 6.23 1.78 22.30
C GLN A 172 5.39 3.07 22.11
N THR A 173 4.73 3.57 23.16
CA THR A 173 3.74 4.65 23.02
C THR A 173 4.36 6.00 22.64
N SER A 174 5.61 6.25 23.04
CA SER A 174 6.36 7.44 22.58
C SER A 174 6.64 7.34 21.08
N ALA A 175 7.23 6.21 20.64
CA ALA A 175 7.53 5.97 19.24
C ALA A 175 6.29 5.95 18.35
N LEU A 176 5.16 5.42 18.83
CA LEU A 176 3.89 5.47 18.10
C LEU A 176 3.35 6.90 17.97
N ARG A 177 3.43 7.71 19.04
CA ARG A 177 3.06 9.14 18.97
C ARG A 177 3.97 9.89 17.99
N GLU A 178 5.28 9.68 18.11
CA GLU A 178 6.30 10.25 17.23
C GLU A 178 6.09 9.87 15.75
N LEU A 179 5.65 8.64 15.44
CA LEU A 179 5.28 8.21 14.09
C LEU A 179 3.95 8.77 13.60
N LEU A 180 2.97 8.92 14.48
CA LEU A 180 1.68 9.50 14.14
C LEU A 180 1.79 11.04 13.95
N ASP A 181 2.77 11.68 14.57
CA ASP A 181 3.10 13.09 14.33
C ASP A 181 3.75 13.34 12.96
N GLU A 182 4.36 12.33 12.33
CA GLU A 182 4.83 12.35 10.93
C GLU A 182 3.68 12.24 9.89
N GLN A 183 2.41 12.43 10.32
CA GLN A 183 1.22 12.38 9.46
C GLN A 183 1.41 13.14 8.14
N GLU A 184 1.99 14.35 8.15
CA GLU A 184 2.17 15.14 6.92
C GLU A 184 3.08 14.43 5.90
N ALA A 185 4.13 13.72 6.36
CA ALA A 185 4.98 12.95 5.47
C ALA A 185 4.24 11.72 4.89
N ILE A 186 3.35 11.09 5.67
CA ILE A 186 2.48 10.01 5.19
C ILE A 186 1.44 10.53 4.19
N ASP A 187 0.85 11.71 4.44
CA ASP A 187 -0.08 12.38 3.52
C ASP A 187 0.64 12.71 2.21
N ILE A 188 1.89 13.20 2.24
CA ILE A 188 2.71 13.43 1.05
C ILE A 188 2.95 12.13 0.27
N VAL A 189 3.50 11.09 0.92
CA VAL A 189 3.80 9.79 0.29
C VAL A 189 2.54 9.20 -0.36
N SER A 190 1.46 9.11 0.41
CA SER A 190 0.22 8.47 -0.04
C SER A 190 -0.51 9.28 -1.12
N ASN A 191 -0.51 10.61 -1.06
CA ASN A 191 -1.04 11.45 -2.15
C ASN A 191 -0.24 11.29 -3.45
N THR A 192 1.09 11.14 -3.37
CA THR A 192 1.92 10.87 -4.55
C THR A 192 1.63 9.49 -5.16
N LEU A 193 1.46 8.45 -4.34
CA LEU A 193 1.05 7.11 -4.82
C LEU A 193 -0.35 7.15 -5.46
N LYS A 194 -1.29 7.90 -4.86
CA LYS A 194 -2.63 8.16 -5.39
C LYS A 194 -2.59 8.94 -6.71
N GLU A 195 -1.73 9.93 -6.86
CA GLU A 195 -1.55 10.69 -8.10
C GLU A 195 -0.96 9.81 -9.22
N TYR A 196 0.02 8.95 -8.93
CA TYR A 196 0.51 7.95 -9.89
C TYR A 196 -0.61 7.00 -10.34
N ALA A 197 -1.40 6.47 -9.41
CA ALA A 197 -2.51 5.56 -9.71
C ALA A 197 -3.54 6.19 -10.66
N GLN A 198 -3.80 7.50 -10.53
CA GLN A 198 -4.72 8.24 -11.37
C GLN A 198 -4.11 8.68 -12.71
N ARG A 199 -2.94 9.35 -12.68
CA ARG A 199 -2.33 9.97 -13.87
C ARG A 199 -1.57 8.99 -14.76
N SER A 200 -0.88 8.02 -14.18
CA SER A 200 -0.07 7.06 -14.95
C SER A 200 -0.89 5.81 -15.24
N TYR A 201 -1.33 5.09 -14.21
CA TYR A 201 -1.99 3.79 -14.39
C TYR A 201 -3.38 3.92 -15.01
N ARG A 202 -4.30 4.69 -14.41
CA ARG A 202 -5.67 4.83 -14.96
C ARG A 202 -5.67 5.45 -16.35
N SER A 203 -4.85 6.49 -16.57
CA SER A 203 -4.73 7.10 -17.91
C SER A 203 -4.23 6.10 -18.95
N GLY A 204 -3.20 5.30 -18.63
CA GLY A 204 -2.72 4.23 -19.52
C GLY A 204 -3.81 3.22 -19.91
N VAL A 205 -4.61 2.76 -18.95
CA VAL A 205 -5.75 1.87 -19.20
C VAL A 205 -6.85 2.56 -20.03
N GLN A 206 -7.12 3.84 -19.76
CA GLN A 206 -8.09 4.64 -20.54
C GLN A 206 -7.61 4.88 -21.97
N ASP A 207 -6.30 4.97 -22.22
CA ASP A 207 -5.71 5.05 -23.55
C ASP A 207 -5.85 3.72 -24.31
N GLU A 208 -5.51 2.60 -23.67
CA GLU A 208 -5.71 1.26 -24.25
C GLU A 208 -7.18 1.00 -24.64
N LEU A 209 -8.14 1.49 -23.85
CA LEU A 209 -9.58 1.38 -24.16
C LEU A 209 -9.96 2.15 -25.42
N ARG A 210 -9.42 3.36 -25.64
CA ARG A 210 -9.68 4.14 -26.86
C ARG A 210 -9.03 3.49 -28.09
N ASP A 211 -7.84 2.93 -27.94
CA ASP A 211 -7.17 2.19 -29.02
C ASP A 211 -7.95 0.91 -29.42
N LEU A 212 -8.60 0.23 -28.47
CA LEU A 212 -9.49 -0.91 -28.78
C LEU A 212 -10.69 -0.49 -29.63
N GLU A 213 -11.27 0.69 -29.40
CA GLU A 213 -12.40 1.18 -30.19
C GLU A 213 -11.98 1.48 -31.64
N LEU A 214 -10.79 2.06 -31.83
CA LEU A 214 -10.19 2.26 -33.15
C LEU A 214 -9.92 0.93 -33.87
N LEU A 215 -9.36 -0.06 -33.17
CA LEU A 215 -9.13 -1.40 -33.70
C LEU A 215 -10.43 -2.11 -34.09
N ARG A 216 -11.49 -2.04 -33.27
CA ARG A 216 -12.81 -2.59 -33.62
C ARG A 216 -13.35 -1.96 -34.90
N GLY A 217 -13.29 -0.63 -35.01
CA GLY A 217 -13.71 0.09 -36.22
C GLY A 217 -12.89 -0.24 -37.48
N ALA A 218 -11.62 -0.63 -37.34
CA ALA A 218 -10.81 -1.13 -38.44
C ALA A 218 -11.21 -2.56 -38.84
N VAL A 219 -11.41 -3.45 -37.86
CA VAL A 219 -11.88 -4.83 -38.08
C VAL A 219 -13.26 -4.87 -38.74
N ASP A 220 -14.17 -3.98 -38.34
CA ASP A 220 -15.51 -3.89 -38.93
C ASP A 220 -15.48 -3.50 -40.42
N LYS A 221 -14.51 -2.68 -40.84
CA LYS A 221 -14.29 -2.34 -42.26
C LYS A 221 -13.67 -3.49 -43.06
N ALA A 222 -12.90 -4.37 -42.42
CA ALA A 222 -12.30 -5.55 -43.04
C ALA A 222 -13.26 -6.76 -43.11
N ALA A 223 -14.24 -6.83 -42.20
CA ALA A 223 -15.16 -7.96 -42.05
C ALA A 223 -15.89 -8.43 -43.33
N PRO A 224 -16.28 -7.57 -44.29
CA PRO A 224 -16.89 -8.02 -45.55
C PRO A 224 -15.93 -8.81 -46.46
N ARG A 225 -14.61 -8.65 -46.29
CA ARG A 225 -13.58 -9.34 -47.07
C ARG A 225 -13.10 -10.62 -46.38
N GLU A 226 -12.93 -10.56 -45.06
CA GLU A 226 -12.37 -11.65 -44.26
C GLU A 226 -13.23 -11.93 -43.00
N PRO A 227 -14.44 -12.49 -43.14
CA PRO A 227 -15.41 -12.59 -42.05
C PRO A 227 -14.96 -13.49 -40.89
N LEU A 228 -14.22 -14.57 -41.18
CA LEU A 228 -13.71 -15.48 -40.15
C LEU A 228 -12.64 -14.80 -39.27
N ALA A 229 -11.65 -14.16 -39.91
CA ALA A 229 -10.59 -13.44 -39.22
C ALA A 229 -11.15 -12.26 -38.41
N ALA A 230 -12.09 -11.50 -39.00
CA ALA A 230 -12.74 -10.39 -38.30
C ALA A 230 -13.52 -10.85 -37.06
N ASN A 231 -14.25 -11.96 -37.13
CA ASN A 231 -14.96 -12.49 -35.96
C ASN A 231 -14.01 -12.98 -34.86
N TYR A 232 -12.91 -13.65 -35.21
CA TYR A 232 -11.88 -14.06 -34.26
C TYR A 232 -11.26 -12.87 -33.52
N VAL A 233 -10.89 -11.81 -34.26
CA VAL A 233 -10.31 -10.60 -33.67
C VAL A 233 -11.36 -9.83 -32.84
N ARG A 234 -12.62 -9.74 -33.28
CA ARG A 234 -13.71 -9.12 -32.49
C ARG A 234 -13.87 -9.78 -31.12
N THR A 235 -13.86 -11.11 -31.03
CA THR A 235 -13.96 -11.82 -29.75
C THR A 235 -12.78 -11.48 -28.83
N ARG A 236 -11.56 -11.40 -29.36
CA ARG A 236 -10.37 -10.98 -28.58
C ARG A 236 -10.49 -9.54 -28.08
N LEU A 237 -10.77 -8.57 -28.97
CA LEU A 237 -10.95 -7.16 -28.62
C LEU A 237 -12.13 -6.94 -27.63
N HIS A 238 -13.13 -7.84 -27.60
CA HIS A 238 -14.19 -7.81 -26.60
C HIS A 238 -13.69 -8.25 -25.21
N LEU A 239 -13.02 -9.40 -25.12
CA LEU A 239 -12.47 -9.93 -23.86
C LEU A 239 -11.44 -8.99 -23.25
N GLU A 240 -10.54 -8.45 -24.08
CA GLU A 240 -9.52 -7.48 -23.68
C GLU A 240 -10.16 -6.17 -23.16
N GLY A 241 -11.17 -5.65 -23.85
CA GLY A 241 -11.90 -4.46 -23.40
C GLY A 241 -12.66 -4.67 -22.07
N ARG A 242 -13.24 -5.86 -21.88
CA ARG A 242 -13.84 -6.26 -20.58
C ARG A 242 -12.80 -6.28 -19.47
N GLN A 243 -11.59 -6.77 -19.75
CA GLN A 243 -10.53 -6.84 -18.76
C GLN A 243 -9.94 -5.46 -18.43
N LEU A 244 -9.77 -4.58 -19.41
CA LEU A 244 -9.36 -3.19 -19.19
C LEU A 244 -10.36 -2.40 -18.35
N GLN A 245 -11.66 -2.61 -18.55
CA GLN A 245 -12.72 -2.05 -17.69
C GLN A 245 -12.61 -2.50 -16.22
N GLU A 246 -12.15 -3.73 -15.96
CA GLU A 246 -11.88 -4.18 -14.58
C GLU A 246 -10.54 -3.64 -14.04
N ARG A 247 -9.51 -3.51 -14.89
CA ARG A 247 -8.24 -2.85 -14.52
C ARG A 247 -8.44 -1.39 -14.13
N GLU A 248 -9.29 -0.64 -14.84
CA GLU A 248 -9.57 0.78 -14.55
C GLU A 248 -10.09 1.00 -13.12
N LYS A 249 -10.96 0.10 -12.64
CA LYS A 249 -11.54 0.18 -11.29
C LYS A 249 -10.50 -0.01 -10.18
N ILE A 250 -9.38 -0.67 -10.45
CA ILE A 250 -8.30 -0.86 -9.46
C ILE A 250 -7.79 0.50 -8.97
N ALA A 251 -7.62 1.47 -9.88
CA ALA A 251 -7.18 2.82 -9.52
C ALA A 251 -8.15 3.49 -8.54
N ALA A 252 -9.46 3.37 -8.78
CA ALA A 252 -10.48 3.95 -7.90
C ALA A 252 -10.52 3.26 -6.52
N ALA A 253 -10.38 1.94 -6.46
CA ALA A 253 -10.30 1.20 -5.21
C ALA A 253 -9.03 1.56 -4.40
N TYR A 254 -7.88 1.72 -5.07
CA TYR A 254 -6.64 2.16 -4.44
C TYR A 254 -6.73 3.59 -3.89
N VAL A 255 -7.33 4.51 -4.65
CA VAL A 255 -7.61 5.89 -4.20
C VAL A 255 -8.44 5.90 -2.91
N SER A 256 -9.53 5.11 -2.85
CA SER A 256 -10.39 5.02 -1.65
C SER A 256 -9.64 4.45 -0.44
N ALA A 257 -8.80 3.42 -0.66
CA ALA A 257 -7.96 2.85 0.39
C ALA A 257 -6.91 3.85 0.91
N VAL A 258 -6.33 4.69 0.05
CA VAL A 258 -5.43 5.79 0.45
C VAL A 258 -6.16 6.86 1.27
N ASP A 259 -7.34 7.28 0.83
CA ASP A 259 -8.12 8.32 1.53
C ASP A 259 -8.55 7.84 2.93
N THR A 260 -8.91 6.56 3.05
CA THR A 260 -9.23 5.94 4.35
C THR A 260 -8.00 5.63 5.19
N LEU A 261 -6.83 5.37 4.61
CA LEU A 261 -5.55 5.32 5.32
C LEU A 261 -5.22 6.67 5.98
N GLN A 262 -5.27 7.78 5.23
CA GLN A 262 -4.96 9.13 5.76
C GLN A 262 -5.89 9.47 6.93
N ALA A 263 -7.20 9.24 6.77
CA ALA A 263 -8.18 9.42 7.84
C ALA A 263 -7.94 8.48 9.03
N SER A 264 -7.45 7.25 8.81
CA SER A 264 -7.06 6.33 9.90
C SER A 264 -5.80 6.78 10.65
N VAL A 265 -4.81 7.37 9.99
CA VAL A 265 -3.64 7.97 10.66
C VAL A 265 -4.08 9.13 11.55
N ALA A 266 -4.91 10.04 11.03
CA ALA A 266 -5.45 11.16 11.80
C ALA A 266 -6.29 10.68 13.01
N ALA A 267 -7.14 9.67 12.82
CA ALA A 267 -7.94 9.09 13.89
C ALA A 267 -7.07 8.40 14.96
N LEU A 268 -6.05 7.63 14.57
CA LEU A 268 -5.09 7.02 15.52
C LEU A 268 -4.31 8.07 16.30
N ARG A 269 -3.85 9.14 15.63
CA ARG A 269 -3.15 10.25 16.27
C ARG A 269 -4.01 10.94 17.33
N ALA A 270 -5.27 11.21 17.00
CA ALA A 270 -6.21 11.86 17.92
C ALA A 270 -6.62 10.99 19.12
N ASN A 271 -6.62 9.65 18.97
CA ASN A 271 -7.16 8.71 19.95
C ASN A 271 -6.10 7.73 20.50
N LEU A 272 -4.80 8.03 20.39
CA LEU A 272 -3.73 7.10 20.80
C LEU A 272 -3.80 6.70 22.29
N ASP A 273 -4.26 7.60 23.15
CA ASP A 273 -4.45 7.35 24.59
C ASP A 273 -5.84 6.74 24.91
N HIS A 274 -6.74 6.68 23.91
CA HIS A 274 -8.13 6.21 24.01
C HIS A 274 -8.51 5.31 22.81
N LEU A 275 -7.76 4.23 22.60
CA LEU A 275 -7.92 3.33 21.44
C LEU A 275 -9.25 2.55 21.37
N GLN A 276 -10.15 2.75 22.34
CA GLN A 276 -11.47 2.11 22.45
C GLN A 276 -12.60 3.02 21.94
N GLU A 277 -12.28 4.21 21.43
CA GLU A 277 -13.26 5.15 20.88
C GLU A 277 -13.99 4.56 19.65
N ALA A 278 -15.33 4.56 19.69
CA ALA A 278 -16.15 3.95 18.65
C ALA A 278 -15.95 4.58 17.25
N GLU A 279 -15.55 5.86 17.21
CA GLU A 279 -15.20 6.53 15.95
C GLU A 279 -13.91 5.98 15.34
N LEU A 280 -12.89 5.68 16.18
CA LEU A 280 -11.66 5.04 15.72
C LEU A 280 -11.95 3.63 15.18
N GLU A 281 -12.74 2.84 15.91
CA GLU A 281 -13.14 1.50 15.46
C GLU A 281 -13.86 1.57 14.09
N ARG A 282 -14.82 2.49 13.95
CA ARG A 282 -15.56 2.73 12.70
C ARG A 282 -14.64 3.09 11.54
N GLN A 283 -13.66 3.97 11.78
CA GLN A 283 -12.69 4.42 10.78
C GLN A 283 -11.76 3.28 10.34
N LEU A 284 -11.20 2.51 11.28
CA LEU A 284 -10.35 1.36 10.96
C LEU A 284 -11.12 0.24 10.25
N ALA A 285 -12.38 0.01 10.62
CA ALA A 285 -13.26 -0.92 9.92
C ALA A 285 -13.58 -0.43 8.49
N GLN A 286 -13.66 0.88 8.25
CA GLN A 286 -13.83 1.43 6.89
C GLN A 286 -12.57 1.23 6.05
N PHE A 287 -11.38 1.53 6.59
CA PHE A 287 -10.13 1.28 5.88
C PHE A 287 -9.95 -0.20 5.52
N ALA A 288 -10.28 -1.12 6.44
CA ALA A 288 -10.27 -2.56 6.16
C ALA A 288 -11.23 -2.98 5.03
N ARG A 289 -12.41 -2.35 4.93
CA ARG A 289 -13.38 -2.62 3.83
C ARG A 289 -12.87 -2.13 2.47
N ASP A 290 -12.18 -1.00 2.43
CA ASP A 290 -11.64 -0.44 1.20
C ASP A 290 -10.43 -1.26 0.72
N VAL A 291 -9.54 -1.65 1.63
CA VAL A 291 -8.43 -2.59 1.33
C VAL A 291 -8.96 -3.95 0.86
N ALA A 292 -10.00 -4.51 1.47
CA ALA A 292 -10.65 -5.73 1.00
C ALA A 292 -11.35 -5.57 -0.37
N THR A 293 -11.71 -4.35 -0.75
CA THR A 293 -12.28 -4.04 -2.07
C THR A 293 -11.18 -3.92 -3.13
N LEU A 294 -10.08 -3.24 -2.80
CA LEU A 294 -8.84 -3.24 -3.59
C LEU A 294 -8.32 -4.66 -3.84
N GLN A 295 -8.25 -5.51 -2.80
CA GLN A 295 -7.83 -6.92 -2.91
C GLN A 295 -8.68 -7.72 -3.90
N ARG A 296 -10.01 -7.53 -3.87
CA ARG A 296 -10.91 -8.19 -4.83
C ARG A 296 -10.72 -7.69 -6.26
N GLN A 297 -10.48 -6.39 -6.44
CA GLN A 297 -10.24 -5.82 -7.77
C GLN A 297 -8.83 -6.15 -8.32
N ALA A 298 -7.85 -6.34 -7.44
CA ALA A 298 -6.48 -6.73 -7.80
C ALA A 298 -6.39 -8.11 -8.52
N ALA A 299 -7.41 -8.96 -8.39
CA ALA A 299 -7.51 -10.21 -9.16
C ALA A 299 -7.49 -9.98 -10.69
N PHE A 300 -7.81 -8.77 -11.16
CA PHE A 300 -7.87 -8.40 -12.59
C PHE A 300 -6.57 -7.77 -13.13
N TYR A 301 -5.49 -7.69 -12.34
CA TYR A 301 -4.19 -7.17 -12.81
C TYR A 301 -3.59 -7.97 -13.97
N ALA A 302 -3.77 -9.29 -13.99
CA ALA A 302 -3.15 -10.16 -14.99
C ALA A 302 -3.81 -9.99 -16.38
N PRO A 303 -3.06 -9.72 -17.46
CA PRO A 303 -3.61 -9.58 -18.81
C PRO A 303 -4.36 -10.84 -19.25
N ALA A 304 -5.39 -10.65 -20.09
CA ALA A 304 -6.15 -11.73 -20.70
C ALA A 304 -5.17 -12.67 -21.43
N ARG A 305 -5.08 -13.91 -20.96
CA ARG A 305 -4.21 -14.93 -21.56
C ARG A 305 -4.75 -15.31 -22.95
N TRP A 306 -3.83 -15.32 -23.92
CA TRP A 306 -4.10 -15.46 -25.35
C TRP A 306 -4.32 -16.91 -25.80
#